data_AF-A0A8T5R339-F1
#
_entry.id   AF-A0A8T5R339-F1
#
_cell.length_a   1.000
_cell.length_b   1.000
_cell.length_c   1.000
_cell.angle_alpha   90.00
_cell.angle_beta   90.00
_cell.angle_gamma   90.00
#
_symmetry.space_group_name_H-M   'P 1'
#
loop_
_entity.id
_entity.type
_entity.pdbx_description
1 polymer ?
#
loop_
_entity_poly.entity_id
_entity_poly.type
_entity_poly.pdbx_seq_one_letter_code
_entity_poly.pdbx_strand_id
1 'polypeptide(L)'
;MVQTTQKRTLDDAEVKIIRELIRNPRASDNKIAKRTNIPVMTVNRKRKNLEQQSFLRYFASIDKGEFGLDIFGAKQLYVIKFRIGITRKNYVEVMETNRKWRTFNSRHISLAY
;
A
#
# COMPACT_ATOMS: atom_id res chain seq x y z
N MET A 1 11.81 -15.52 14.85
CA MET A 1 10.67 -16.28 14.33
C MET A 1 10.47 -15.92 12.86
N VAL A 2 10.87 -16.82 11.94
CA VAL A 2 10.70 -16.62 10.50
C VAL A 2 9.25 -16.96 10.17
N GLN A 3 8.43 -15.95 9.87
CA GLN A 3 7.07 -16.20 9.39
C GLN A 3 7.17 -16.87 8.03
N THR A 4 6.83 -18.16 8.00
CA THR A 4 6.65 -18.95 6.78
C THR A 4 5.71 -18.18 5.86
N THR A 5 6.19 -17.78 4.68
CA THR A 5 5.38 -17.12 3.64
C THR A 5 4.41 -18.15 3.06
N GLN A 6 3.33 -18.45 3.79
CA GLN A 6 2.19 -19.12 3.19
C GLN A 6 1.60 -18.18 2.14
N LYS A 7 1.48 -18.68 0.91
CA LYS A 7 0.87 -17.98 -0.22
C LYS A 7 -0.63 -17.81 0.09
N ARG A 8 -0.98 -16.76 0.83
CA ARG A 8 -2.37 -16.46 1.17
C ARG A 8 -3.09 -15.99 -0.08
N THR A 9 -4.18 -16.67 -0.40
CA THR A 9 -5.14 -16.27 -1.41
C THR A 9 -6.22 -15.40 -0.78
N LEU A 10 -6.66 -14.37 -1.50
CA LEU A 10 -7.82 -13.55 -1.12
C LEU A 10 -9.09 -14.37 -1.35
N ASP A 11 -10.05 -14.27 -0.43
CA ASP A 11 -11.36 -14.88 -0.65
C ASP A 11 -12.25 -14.04 -1.58
N ASP A 12 -13.32 -14.64 -2.10
CA ASP A 12 -14.21 -13.99 -3.08
C ASP A 12 -14.84 -12.70 -2.56
N ALA A 13 -15.11 -12.64 -1.25
CA ALA A 13 -15.66 -11.44 -0.61
C ALA A 13 -14.61 -10.33 -0.49
N GLU A 14 -13.38 -10.66 -0.10
CA GLU A 14 -12.24 -9.75 -0.08
C GLU A 14 -11.96 -9.21 -1.48
N VAL A 15 -11.97 -10.06 -2.50
CA VAL A 15 -11.77 -9.65 -3.90
C VAL A 15 -12.83 -8.64 -4.35
N LYS A 16 -14.12 -8.89 -4.05
CA LYS A 16 -15.20 -7.95 -4.36
C LYS A 16 -15.03 -6.60 -3.66
N ILE A 17 -14.68 -6.61 -2.37
CA ILE A 17 -14.44 -5.40 -1.58
C ILE A 17 -13.25 -4.61 -2.16
N ILE A 18 -12.14 -5.28 -2.45
CA ILE A 18 -10.92 -4.66 -2.99
C ILE A 18 -11.20 -4.03 -4.35
N ARG A 19 -11.94 -4.71 -5.24
CA ARG A 19 -12.31 -4.14 -6.55
C ARG A 19 -13.08 -2.83 -6.40
N GLU A 20 -14.02 -2.75 -5.47
CA GLU A 20 -14.76 -1.52 -5.21
C GLU A 20 -13.88 -0.41 -4.61
N LEU A 21 -12.94 -0.78 -3.74
CA LEU A 21 -11.98 0.18 -3.16
C LEU A 21 -10.94 0.67 -4.17
N ILE A 22 -10.54 -0.14 -5.15
CA ILE A 22 -9.69 0.30 -6.27
C ILE A 22 -10.43 1.35 -7.11
N ARG A 23 -11.72 1.15 -7.37
CA ARG A 23 -12.56 2.11 -8.11
C ARG A 23 -12.81 3.40 -7.33
N ASN A 24 -13.10 3.27 -6.03
CA ASN A 24 -13.32 4.40 -5.14
C ASN A 24 -12.72 4.12 -3.75
N PRO A 25 -11.48 4.55 -3.49
CA PRO A 25 -10.79 4.30 -2.22
C PRO A 25 -11.50 4.92 -1.00
N ARG A 26 -12.32 5.97 -1.23
CA ARG A 26 -13.08 6.68 -0.20
C ARG A 26 -14.50 6.16 -0.02
N ALA A 27 -14.86 5.05 -0.67
CA ALA A 27 -16.17 4.44 -0.49
C ALA A 27 -16.38 4.02 0.98
N SER A 28 -17.55 4.36 1.52
CA SER A 28 -17.96 3.90 2.85
C SER A 28 -18.36 2.43 2.81
N ASP A 29 -18.21 1.76 3.95
CA ASP A 29 -18.54 0.34 4.06
C ASP A 29 -20.02 0.06 3.71
N ASN A 30 -20.91 1.00 4.02
CA ASN A 30 -22.32 0.94 3.61
C ASN A 30 -22.50 0.93 2.08
N LYS A 31 -21.74 1.76 1.35
CA LYS A 31 -21.80 1.79 -0.13
C LYS A 31 -21.23 0.51 -0.73
N ILE A 32 -20.12 0.01 -0.18
CA ILE A 32 -19.49 -1.24 -0.62
C ILE A 32 -20.43 -2.42 -0.37
N ALA A 33 -21.05 -2.49 0.82
CA ALA A 33 -22.00 -3.53 1.18
C ALA A 33 -23.18 -3.60 0.20
N LYS A 34 -23.81 -2.47 -0.11
CA LYS A 34 -24.90 -2.40 -1.09
C LYS A 34 -24.50 -2.89 -2.48
N ARG A 35 -23.29 -2.54 -2.95
CA ARG A 35 -22.81 -2.92 -4.29
C ARG A 35 -22.36 -4.37 -4.40
N THR A 36 -21.81 -4.92 -3.32
CA THR A 36 -21.24 -6.27 -3.30
C THR A 36 -22.21 -7.32 -2.77
N ASN A 37 -23.35 -6.90 -2.22
CA ASN A 37 -24.31 -7.72 -1.49
C ASN A 37 -23.68 -8.47 -0.30
N ILE A 38 -22.68 -7.84 0.34
CA ILE A 38 -21.98 -8.35 1.53
C ILE A 38 -22.47 -7.56 2.74
N PRO A 39 -22.77 -8.19 3.89
CA PRO A 39 -23.16 -7.46 5.09
C PRO A 39 -22.12 -6.41 5.51
N VAL A 40 -22.58 -5.23 5.93
CA VAL A 40 -21.72 -4.10 6.31
C VAL A 40 -20.68 -4.49 7.37
N MET A 41 -21.08 -5.27 8.38
CA MET A 41 -20.18 -5.75 9.43
C MET A 41 -19.05 -6.64 8.88
N THR A 42 -19.36 -7.47 7.88
CA THR A 42 -18.37 -8.32 7.20
C THR A 42 -17.42 -7.49 6.35
N VAL A 43 -17.92 -6.45 5.65
CA VAL A 43 -17.08 -5.49 4.92
C VAL A 43 -16.13 -4.78 5.88
N ASN A 44 -16.63 -4.23 6.98
CA ASN A 44 -15.83 -3.51 7.97
C ASN A 44 -14.71 -4.39 8.54
N ARG A 45 -15.06 -5.60 8.98
CA ARG A 45 -14.09 -6.56 9.54
C ARG A 45 -13.02 -6.94 8.52
N LYS A 46 -13.42 -7.31 7.29
CA LYS A 46 -12.47 -7.69 6.23
C LYS A 46 -11.56 -6.54 5.84
N ARG A 47 -12.13 -5.34 5.68
CA ARG A 47 -11.37 -4.12 5.38
C ARG A 47 -10.32 -3.84 6.45
N LYS A 48 -10.69 -3.86 7.74
CA LYS A 48 -9.75 -3.70 8.86
C LYS A 48 -8.65 -4.76 8.86
N ASN A 49 -8.99 -6.03 8.61
CA ASN A 49 -7.99 -7.10 8.55
C ASN A 49 -7.01 -6.88 7.39
N LEU A 50 -7.49 -6.52 6.20
CA LEU A 50 -6.65 -6.22 5.03
C LEU A 50 -5.71 -5.04 5.30
N GLU A 51 -6.17 -4.02 6.02
CA GLU A 51 -5.36 -2.87 6.43
C GLU A 51 -4.28 -3.26 7.46
N GLN A 52 -4.66 -4.00 8.51
CA GLN A 52 -3.72 -4.48 9.54
C GLN A 52 -2.63 -5.37 8.95
N GLN A 53 -2.98 -6.18 7.95
CA GLN A 53 -2.07 -7.08 7.27
C GLN A 53 -1.28 -6.39 6.15
N SER A 54 -1.42 -5.07 6.02
CA SER A 54 -0.76 -4.24 5.00
C SER A 54 -1.06 -4.64 3.55
N PHE A 55 -2.11 -5.44 3.31
CA PHE A 55 -2.58 -5.81 1.98
C PHE A 55 -3.37 -4.68 1.32
N LEU A 56 -3.96 -3.80 2.12
CA LEU A 56 -4.63 -2.60 1.68
C LEU A 56 -3.93 -1.38 2.28
N ARG A 57 -3.47 -0.47 1.42
CA ARG A 57 -2.84 0.80 1.79
C ARG A 57 -3.49 1.93 1.00
N TYR A 58 -3.75 3.05 1.65
CA TYR A 58 -4.27 4.26 1.00
C TYR A 58 -3.16 5.27 0.84
N PHE A 59 -3.12 5.88 -0.34
CA PHE A 59 -2.24 7.01 -0.62
C PHE A 59 -3.08 8.17 -1.12
N ALA A 60 -2.70 9.37 -0.70
CA ALA A 60 -3.19 10.60 -1.32
C ALA A 60 -2.17 10.99 -2.40
N SER A 61 -2.60 11.01 -3.65
CA SER A 61 -1.83 11.63 -4.71
C SER A 61 -1.96 13.15 -4.60
N ILE A 62 -0.84 13.85 -4.57
CA ILE A 62 -0.79 15.30 -4.70
C ILE A 62 -0.27 15.58 -6.10
N ASP A 63 -1.01 16.39 -6.87
CA ASP A 63 -0.49 16.90 -8.12
C ASP A 63 0.56 17.96 -7.82
N LYS A 64 1.78 17.74 -8.32
CA LYS A 64 2.88 18.69 -8.20
C LYS A 64 3.08 19.47 -9.48
N GLY A 65 2.52 19.06 -10.61
CA GLY A 65 2.70 19.69 -11.91
C GLY A 65 1.68 20.80 -12.18
N GLU A 66 1.27 20.87 -13.45
CA GLU A 66 0.51 21.96 -14.08
C GLU A 66 -0.84 22.27 -13.43
N PHE A 67 -1.52 21.28 -12.83
CA PHE A 67 -2.83 21.49 -12.18
C PHE A 67 -2.73 21.56 -10.65
N GLY A 68 -1.51 21.60 -10.11
CA GLY A 68 -1.23 21.50 -8.69
C GLY A 68 -0.33 22.62 -8.18
N LEU A 69 0.89 22.25 -7.82
CA LEU A 69 1.84 23.16 -7.14
C LEU A 69 2.81 23.88 -8.11
N ASP A 70 2.70 23.69 -9.42
CA ASP A 70 3.66 24.20 -10.42
C ASP A 70 5.13 23.82 -10.15
N ILE A 71 5.33 22.71 -9.43
CA ILE A 71 6.63 22.10 -9.16
C ILE A 71 6.88 21.01 -10.21
N PHE A 72 7.48 21.40 -11.32
CA PHE A 72 7.89 20.49 -12.39
C PHE A 72 9.20 19.76 -12.04
N GLY A 73 9.09 18.75 -11.17
CA GLY A 73 10.20 17.85 -10.85
C GLY A 73 10.35 16.74 -11.88
N ALA A 74 11.56 16.52 -12.40
CA ALA A 74 11.85 15.33 -13.20
C ALA A 74 11.70 14.05 -12.35
N LYS A 75 11.02 13.02 -12.87
CA LYS A 75 10.97 11.71 -12.22
C LYS A 75 12.38 11.12 -12.20
N GLN A 76 12.93 10.89 -11.02
CA GLN A 76 14.25 10.29 -10.84
C GLN A 76 14.12 8.79 -10.58
N LEU A 77 14.77 7.98 -11.41
CA LEU A 77 14.92 6.54 -11.19
C LEU A 77 16.22 6.30 -10.44
N TYR A 78 16.15 5.71 -9.25
CA TYR A 78 17.32 5.27 -8.50
C TYR A 78 17.54 3.77 -8.67
N VAL A 79 18.75 3.38 -9.07
CA VAL A 79 19.18 1.98 -9.09
C VAL A 79 20.16 1.76 -7.95
N ILE A 80 19.78 0.94 -6.97
CA ILE A 80 20.62 0.62 -5.81
C ILE A 80 21.30 -0.73 -6.07
N LYS A 81 22.63 -0.74 -6.14
CA LYS A 81 23.43 -1.97 -6.23
C LYS A 81 23.86 -2.38 -4.82
N PHE A 82 23.45 -3.57 -4.38
CA PHE A 82 23.86 -4.10 -3.08
C PHE A 82 25.25 -4.70 -3.11
N ARG A 83 26.02 -4.49 -2.04
CA ARG A 83 27.27 -5.22 -1.80
C ARG A 83 26.96 -6.64 -1.34
N ILE A 84 27.91 -7.55 -1.53
CA ILE A 84 27.84 -8.93 -1.02
C ILE A 84 27.56 -8.89 0.48
N GLY A 85 26.59 -9.69 0.95
CA GLY A 85 26.16 -9.74 2.34
C GLY A 85 24.99 -8.79 2.70
N ILE A 86 24.64 -7.84 1.84
CA ILE A 86 23.45 -7.01 2.02
C ILE A 86 22.30 -7.60 1.20
N THR A 87 21.28 -8.10 1.89
CA THR A 87 20.07 -8.60 1.24
C THR A 87 19.03 -7.49 1.09
N ARG A 88 18.16 -7.63 0.08
CA ARG A 88 16.98 -6.76 -0.07
C ARG A 88 16.13 -6.75 1.21
N LYS A 89 16.00 -7.90 1.89
CA LYS A 89 15.23 -8.01 3.13
C LYS A 89 15.80 -7.10 4.21
N ASN A 90 17.09 -7.18 4.48
CA ASN A 90 17.76 -6.34 5.48
C ASN A 90 17.62 -4.86 5.15
N TYR A 91 17.74 -4.50 3.86
CA TYR A 91 17.53 -3.13 3.40
C TYR A 91 16.11 -2.62 3.70
N VAL A 92 15.09 -3.38 3.30
CA VAL A 92 13.68 -3.00 3.51
C VAL A 92 13.37 -2.88 5.00
N GLU A 93 13.82 -3.83 5.81
CA GLU A 93 13.60 -3.82 7.26
C GLU A 93 14.20 -2.59 7.94
N VAL A 94 15.41 -2.19 7.57
CA VAL A 94 16.06 -0.97 8.07
C VAL A 94 15.29 0.28 7.64
N MET A 95 14.84 0.33 6.39
CA MET A 95 14.08 1.46 5.82
C MET A 95 12.69 1.60 6.46
N GLU A 96 12.03 0.49 6.80
CA GLU A 96 10.72 0.51 7.42
C GLU A 96 10.79 0.74 8.93
N THR A 97 11.77 0.20 9.65
CA THR A 97 11.80 0.24 11.13
C THR A 97 12.29 1.59 11.67
N ASN A 98 13.27 2.19 11.02
CA ASN A 98 13.88 3.42 11.52
C ASN A 98 13.14 4.65 10.99
N ARG A 99 12.60 5.49 11.89
CA ARG A 99 11.85 6.71 11.54
C ARG A 99 12.61 7.66 10.61
N LYS A 100 13.93 7.84 10.83
CA LYS A 100 14.78 8.69 10.00
C LYS A 100 14.84 8.15 8.57
N TRP A 101 15.10 6.86 8.44
CA TRP A 101 15.20 6.18 7.14
C TRP A 101 13.86 6.05 6.43
N ARG A 102 12.76 5.82 7.15
CA ARG A 102 11.39 5.82 6.61
C ARG A 102 11.04 7.17 5.98
N THR A 103 11.40 8.27 6.64
CA THR A 103 11.15 9.64 6.15
C THR A 103 12.02 9.98 4.95
N PHE A 104 13.27 9.51 4.94
CA PHE A 104 14.14 9.65 3.78
C PHE A 104 13.59 8.85 2.58
N ASN A 105 13.23 7.59 2.79
CA ASN A 105 12.71 6.70 1.77
C ASN A 105 11.42 7.27 1.13
N SER A 106 10.50 7.83 1.92
CA SER A 106 9.27 8.42 1.40
C SER A 106 9.47 9.68 0.54
N ARG A 107 10.60 10.38 0.69
CA ARG A 107 10.92 11.57 -0.11
C ARG A 107 11.46 11.22 -1.50
N HIS A 108 12.14 10.08 -1.62
CA HIS A 108 12.92 9.74 -2.81
C HIS A 108 12.40 8.51 -3.57
N ILE A 109 11.67 7.61 -2.90
CA ILE A 109 11.24 6.32 -3.47
C ILE A 109 9.73 6.22 -3.36
N SER A 110 9.04 6.38 -4.49
CA SER A 110 7.57 6.31 -4.57
C SER A 110 7.04 4.89 -4.80
N LEU A 111 7.88 3.95 -5.24
CA LEU A 111 7.53 2.56 -5.51
C LEU A 111 8.72 1.66 -5.15
N ALA A 112 8.56 0.86 -4.09
CA ALA A 112 9.39 -0.32 -3.87
C ALA A 112 8.55 -1.52 -4.31
N TYR A 113 8.75 -1.99 -5.54
CA TYR A 113 8.22 -3.29 -6.00
C TYR A 113 8.79 -4.41 -5.13
#